data_AF-A0AAI8VU82-F1
#
_entry.id   AF-A0AAI8VU82-F1
#
_cell.length_a   1.000
_cell.length_b   1.000
_cell.length_c   1.000
_cell.angle_alpha   90.00
_cell.angle_beta   90.00
_cell.angle_gamma   90.00
#
_symmetry.space_group_name_H-M   'P 1'
#
loop_
_entity.id
_entity.type
_entity.pdbx_description
1 polymer ?
#
loop_
_entity_poly.entity_id
_entity_poly.type
_entity_poly.pdbx_seq_one_letter_code
_entity_poly.pdbx_strand_id
1 'polypeptide(L)'
;MAHIPPHDKAGARVKKYSGISPNYRRDLGVAANLPEAVNDKTNTSLWITELPLITTYSGFLAEVRNKGPVKSLHINGPSLEHPNTSAAKLVFFEHQAAAQVLAEAARGEF
;
A
#
# COMPACT_ATOMS: atom_id res chain seq x y z
N MET A 1 -2.90 -12.96 36.20
CA MET A 1 -2.30 -13.69 35.06
C MET A 1 -3.36 -13.91 34.02
N ALA A 2 -3.25 -13.32 32.83
CA ALA A 2 -4.21 -13.54 31.75
C ALA A 2 -3.91 -14.92 31.10
N HIS A 3 -4.90 -15.80 31.13
CA HIS A 3 -4.84 -17.10 30.45
C HIS A 3 -4.99 -16.88 28.94
N ILE A 4 -3.91 -17.04 28.19
CA ILE A 4 -3.93 -17.03 26.72
C ILE A 4 -4.33 -18.45 26.29
N PRO A 5 -5.49 -18.66 25.66
CA PRO A 5 -5.92 -19.98 25.22
C PRO A 5 -4.97 -20.54 24.14
N PRO A 6 -4.88 -21.88 24.00
CA PRO A 6 -3.96 -22.52 23.07
C PRO A 6 -4.24 -22.10 21.62
N HIS A 7 -3.17 -21.83 20.88
CA HIS A 7 -3.19 -21.50 19.46
C HIS A 7 -4.03 -22.50 18.66
N ASP A 8 -5.17 -22.04 18.14
CA ASP A 8 -6.00 -22.80 17.22
C ASP A 8 -5.22 -23.10 15.92
N LYS A 9 -4.98 -24.39 15.68
CA LYS A 9 -4.30 -24.90 14.48
C LYS A 9 -5.11 -24.64 13.20
N ALA A 10 -6.42 -24.38 13.29
CA ALA A 10 -7.25 -24.01 12.14
C ALA A 10 -6.90 -22.61 11.62
N GLY A 11 -6.70 -21.64 12.51
CA GLY A 11 -6.30 -20.27 12.15
C GLY A 11 -4.93 -20.18 11.46
N ALA A 12 -4.01 -21.13 11.73
CA ALA A 12 -2.70 -21.19 11.08
C ALA A 12 -2.77 -21.61 9.60
N ARG A 13 -3.72 -22.49 9.23
CA ARG A 13 -3.92 -22.93 7.84
C ARG A 13 -4.59 -21.85 6.99
N VAL A 14 -5.54 -21.10 7.55
CA VAL A 14 -6.23 -20.00 6.85
C VAL A 14 -5.26 -18.88 6.46
N LYS A 15 -4.33 -18.51 7.35
CA LYS A 15 -3.32 -17.45 7.09
C LYS A 15 -2.42 -17.74 5.88
N LYS A 16 -2.05 -19.01 5.68
CA LYS A 16 -1.13 -19.41 4.61
C LYS A 16 -1.69 -19.14 3.20
N TYR A 17 -3.02 -19.06 3.05
CA TYR A 17 -3.69 -18.90 1.76
C TYR A 17 -4.47 -17.58 1.62
N SER A 18 -4.58 -16.79 2.69
CA SER A 18 -5.32 -15.53 2.69
C SER A 18 -4.46 -14.28 2.48
N GLY A 19 -3.14 -14.42 2.30
CA GLY A 19 -2.21 -13.29 2.24
C GLY A 19 -2.04 -12.56 3.59
N ILE A 20 -2.53 -13.13 4.68
CA ILE A 20 -2.45 -12.55 6.02
C ILE A 20 -1.14 -12.99 6.67
N SER A 21 -0.40 -12.03 7.21
CA SER A 21 0.89 -12.28 7.87
C SER A 21 0.77 -13.41 8.91
N PRO A 22 1.74 -14.36 8.97
CA PRO A 22 1.82 -15.35 10.03
C PRO A 22 1.85 -14.72 11.44
N ASN A 23 2.37 -13.49 11.53
CA ASN A 23 2.47 -12.72 12.78
C ASN A 23 1.19 -12.00 13.17
N TYR A 24 0.15 -11.97 12.32
CA TYR A 24 -1.14 -11.37 12.66
C TYR A 24 -1.81 -12.21 13.76
N ARG A 25 -2.00 -11.65 14.95
CA ARG A 25 -2.49 -12.41 16.13
C ARG A 25 -3.97 -12.27 16.41
N ARG A 26 -4.72 -11.46 15.65
CA ARG A 26 -6.17 -11.33 15.89
C ARG A 26 -6.93 -12.49 15.26
N ASP A 27 -8.13 -12.70 15.79
CA ASP A 27 -9.06 -13.73 15.34
C ASP A 27 -9.60 -13.40 13.94
N LEU A 28 -9.42 -14.32 12.99
CA LEU A 28 -9.87 -14.18 11.60
C LEU A 28 -11.35 -14.48 11.41
N GLY A 29 -12.01 -15.12 12.38
CA GLY A 29 -13.46 -15.33 12.37
C GLY A 29 -14.25 -14.04 12.64
N VAL A 30 -13.59 -12.99 13.11
CA VAL A 30 -14.19 -11.68 13.35
C VAL A 30 -14.07 -10.83 12.10
N ALA A 31 -15.21 -10.47 11.47
CA ALA A 31 -15.23 -9.69 10.24
C ALA A 31 -14.44 -8.37 10.33
N ALA A 32 -14.45 -7.70 11.50
CA ALA A 32 -13.70 -6.46 11.73
C ALA A 32 -12.17 -6.63 11.74
N ASN A 33 -11.66 -7.86 11.83
CA ASN A 33 -10.23 -8.17 11.74
C ASN A 33 -9.81 -8.56 10.32
N LEU A 34 -10.77 -8.73 9.41
CA LEU A 34 -10.49 -8.99 8.01
C LEU A 34 -10.18 -7.66 7.30
N PRO A 35 -9.24 -7.67 6.34
CA PRO A 35 -9.06 -6.51 5.48
C PRO A 35 -10.38 -6.24 4.74
N GLU A 36 -10.77 -4.97 4.71
CA GLU A 36 -11.91 -4.53 3.92
C GLU A 36 -11.61 -4.80 2.43
N ALA A 37 -12.62 -5.29 1.71
CA ALA A 37 -12.55 -5.44 0.26
C ALA A 37 -12.64 -4.05 -0.39
N VAL A 38 -11.54 -3.31 -0.37
CA VAL A 38 -11.44 -2.01 -1.05
C VAL A 38 -11.53 -2.29 -2.55
N ASN A 39 -12.61 -1.82 -3.17
CA ASN A 39 -12.75 -1.91 -4.62
C ASN A 39 -11.86 -0.86 -5.31
N ASP A 40 -11.51 -1.10 -6.57
CA ASP A 40 -10.65 -0.18 -7.34
C ASP A 40 -11.28 1.21 -7.55
N LYS A 41 -12.61 1.34 -7.39
CA LYS A 41 -13.34 2.60 -7.49
C LYS A 41 -13.31 3.43 -6.20
N THR A 42 -12.75 2.90 -5.12
CA THR A 42 -12.60 3.59 -3.83
C THR A 42 -11.15 3.65 -3.35
N ASN A 43 -10.21 3.01 -4.07
CA ASN A 43 -8.80 3.00 -3.69
C ASN A 43 -8.14 4.37 -3.88
N THR A 44 -7.63 4.96 -2.80
CA THR A 44 -6.92 6.24 -2.85
C THR A 44 -5.39 6.11 -2.76
N SER A 45 -4.88 4.87 -2.70
CA SER A 45 -3.46 4.56 -2.53
C SER A 45 -2.88 3.96 -3.79
N LEU A 46 -1.72 4.48 -4.20
CA LEU A 46 -0.89 3.96 -5.28
C LEU A 46 0.43 3.44 -4.74
N TRP A 47 0.89 2.32 -5.29
CA TRP A 47 2.24 1.83 -5.15
C TRP A 47 2.96 2.01 -6.47
N ILE A 48 4.03 2.80 -6.47
CA ILE A 48 4.73 3.21 -7.68
C ILE A 48 6.17 2.69 -7.56
N THR A 49 6.63 1.97 -8.57
CA THR A 49 7.97 1.38 -8.66
C THR A 49 8.72 1.99 -9.84
N GLU A 50 9.99 1.62 -9.99
CA GLU A 50 10.84 2.11 -11.09
C GLU A 50 10.99 3.64 -11.12
N LEU A 51 10.87 4.29 -9.96
CA LEU A 51 11.13 5.72 -9.84
C LEU A 51 12.62 6.01 -9.96
N PRO A 52 13.01 7.23 -10.39
CA PRO A 52 14.40 7.66 -10.40
C PRO A 52 15.11 7.40 -9.07
N LEU A 53 16.39 7.05 -9.14
CA LEU A 53 17.25 6.73 -7.99
C LEU A 53 17.21 7.81 -6.90
N ILE A 54 17.17 9.08 -7.30
CA ILE A 54 17.16 10.24 -6.40
C ILE A 54 15.78 10.90 -6.44
N THR A 55 14.75 10.15 -6.06
CA THR A 55 13.40 10.70 -5.91
C THR A 55 13.32 11.43 -4.57
N THR A 56 13.03 12.74 -4.62
CA THR A 56 12.83 13.56 -3.43
C THR A 56 11.34 13.81 -3.18
N TYR A 57 10.96 14.03 -1.93
CA TYR A 57 9.58 14.39 -1.58
C TYR A 57 9.10 15.65 -2.33
N SER A 58 9.94 16.67 -2.43
CA SER A 58 9.58 17.92 -3.12
C SER A 58 9.41 17.73 -4.62
N GLY A 59 10.32 17.02 -5.28
CA GLY A 59 10.21 16.71 -6.71
C GLY A 59 8.96 15.87 -7.00
N PHE A 60 8.75 14.82 -6.22
CA PHE A 60 7.58 13.96 -6.39
C PHE A 60 6.27 14.72 -6.16
N LEU A 61 6.17 15.53 -5.09
CA LEU A 61 4.98 16.33 -4.80
C LEU A 61 4.74 17.43 -5.84
N ALA A 62 5.78 17.89 -6.53
CA ALA A 62 5.65 18.82 -7.65
C ALA A 62 5.02 18.13 -8.87
N GLU A 63 5.40 16.90 -9.19
CA GLU A 63 4.82 16.14 -10.32
C GLU A 63 3.34 15.81 -10.11
N VAL A 64 2.96 15.41 -8.89
CA VAL A 64 1.56 15.12 -8.57
C VAL A 64 0.76 16.37 -8.17
N ARG A 65 1.33 17.56 -8.37
CA ARG A 65 0.64 18.82 -8.07
C ARG A 65 -0.60 18.95 -8.96
N ASN A 66 -1.65 19.54 -8.40
CA ASN A 66 -2.95 19.77 -9.07
C ASN A 66 -3.74 18.50 -9.43
N LYS A 67 -3.30 17.30 -9.06
CA LYS A 67 -4.10 16.06 -9.20
C LYS A 67 -5.15 15.93 -8.09
N GLY A 68 -4.81 16.40 -6.90
CA GLY A 68 -5.69 16.42 -5.73
C GLY A 68 -4.89 16.51 -4.42
N PRO A 69 -5.55 16.68 -3.28
CA PRO A 69 -4.88 16.78 -2.00
C PRO A 69 -4.25 15.44 -1.59
N VAL A 70 -2.93 15.46 -1.35
CA VAL A 70 -2.15 14.31 -0.89
C VAL A 70 -2.33 14.14 0.61
N LYS A 71 -2.74 12.94 1.03
CA LYS A 71 -2.87 12.54 2.44
C LYS A 71 -1.52 12.10 3.02
N SER A 72 -0.76 11.33 2.26
CA SER A 72 0.58 10.89 2.66
C SER A 72 1.40 10.46 1.46
N LEU A 73 2.70 10.73 1.52
CA LEU A 73 3.69 10.21 0.60
C LEU A 73 4.78 9.53 1.43
N HIS A 74 5.18 8.34 1.03
CA HIS A 74 6.35 7.65 1.57
C HIS A 74 7.23 7.18 0.43
N ILE A 75 8.51 7.52 0.46
CA ILE A 75 9.49 7.12 -0.55
C ILE A 75 10.43 6.11 0.07
N ASN A 76 10.53 4.94 -0.57
CA ASN A 76 11.57 3.97 -0.35
C ASN A 76 12.69 4.23 -1.34
N GLY A 77 13.86 4.60 -0.81
CA GLY A 77 15.06 4.68 -1.63
C GLY A 77 15.49 3.30 -2.16
N PRO A 78 16.56 3.27 -2.95
CA PRO A 78 17.12 2.03 -3.47
C PRO A 78 17.49 1.06 -2.35
N SER A 79 17.31 -0.23 -2.61
CA SER A 79 17.62 -1.32 -1.69
C SER A 79 18.59 -2.31 -2.33
N LEU A 80 19.07 -3.31 -1.58
CA LEU A 80 19.92 -4.35 -2.15
C LEU A 80 19.21 -5.15 -3.26
N GLU A 81 17.89 -5.34 -3.14
CA GLU A 81 17.08 -6.05 -4.14
C GLU A 81 16.75 -5.15 -5.35
N HIS A 82 16.67 -3.84 -5.14
CA HIS A 82 16.38 -2.84 -6.17
C HIS A 82 17.40 -1.69 -6.07
N PRO A 83 18.65 -1.88 -6.52
CA PRO A 83 19.74 -0.94 -6.26
C PRO A 83 19.68 0.32 -7.13
N ASN A 84 18.91 0.29 -8.23
CA ASN A 84 18.93 1.33 -9.25
C ASN A 84 17.65 2.17 -9.30
N THR A 85 16.62 1.80 -8.54
CA THR A 85 15.31 2.43 -8.58
C THR A 85 14.78 2.71 -7.18
N SER A 86 13.97 3.74 -7.07
CA SER A 86 13.17 4.00 -5.87
C SER A 86 11.75 3.48 -6.05
N ALA A 87 11.02 3.37 -4.95
CA ALA A 87 9.58 3.12 -4.96
C ALA A 87 8.86 4.11 -4.04
N ALA A 88 7.58 4.37 -4.26
CA ALA A 88 6.80 5.23 -3.40
C ALA A 88 5.40 4.68 -3.15
N LYS A 89 4.89 4.93 -1.94
CA LYS A 89 3.48 4.84 -1.62
C LYS A 89 2.89 6.24 -1.58
N LEU A 90 1.99 6.53 -2.50
CA LEU A 90 1.25 7.79 -2.59
C LEU A 90 -0.21 7.56 -2.19
N VAL A 91 -0.74 8.37 -1.28
CA VAL A 91 -2.13 8.29 -0.84
C VAL A 91 -2.78 9.66 -0.98
N PHE A 92 -3.90 9.72 -1.69
CA PHE A 92 -4.74 10.91 -1.78
C PHE A 92 -5.90 10.86 -0.78
N PHE A 93 -6.52 12.01 -0.50
CA PHE A 93 -7.81 12.02 0.19
C PHE A 93 -8.95 11.55 -0.71
N GLU A 94 -8.83 11.71 -2.02
CA GLU A 94 -9.88 11.46 -2.99
C GLU A 94 -9.46 10.40 -4.02
N HIS A 95 -10.40 9.52 -4.38
CA HIS A 95 -10.18 8.45 -5.36
C HIS A 95 -9.82 8.99 -6.75
N GLN A 96 -10.47 10.08 -7.18
CA GLN A 96 -10.28 10.65 -8.52
C GLN A 96 -8.82 11.03 -8.79
N ALA A 97 -8.13 11.59 -7.79
CA ALA A 97 -6.72 11.95 -7.89
C ALA A 97 -5.81 10.72 -8.08
N ALA A 98 -6.08 9.64 -7.32
CA ALA A 98 -5.34 8.38 -7.47
C ALA A 98 -5.60 7.73 -8.84
N ALA A 99 -6.86 7.72 -9.29
CA ALA A 99 -7.25 7.17 -10.58
C ALA A 99 -6.60 7.95 -11.74
N GLN A 100 -6.52 9.28 -11.63
CA GLN A 100 -5.87 10.12 -12.64
C GLN A 100 -4.38 9.79 -12.78
N VAL A 101 -3.63 9.75 -11.67
CA VAL A 101 -2.20 9.43 -11.69
C VAL A 101 -1.96 8.01 -12.22
N LEU A 102 -2.79 7.04 -11.84
CA LEU A 102 -2.69 5.68 -12.36
C LEU A 102 -2.91 5.63 -13.89
N ALA A 103 -3.88 6.40 -14.39
CA ALA A 103 -4.17 6.46 -15.82
C ALA A 103 -3.02 7.13 -16.61
N GLU A 104 -2.39 8.17 -16.06
CA GLU A 104 -1.20 8.82 -16.65
C GLU A 104 0.00 7.86 -16.67
N ALA A 105 0.26 7.16 -15.57
CA ALA A 105 1.32 6.15 -15.51
C ALA A 105 1.10 5.00 -16.50
N ALA A 106 -0.14 4.54 -16.67
CA ALA A 106 -0.49 3.52 -17.65
C ALA A 106 -0.27 3.96 -19.11
N ARG A 107 -0.23 5.27 -19.38
CA ARG A 107 0.10 5.85 -20.69
C ARG A 107 1.58 6.20 -20.86
N GLY A 108 2.39 6.06 -19.81
CA GLY A 108 3.79 6.50 -19.80
C GLY A 108 3.94 8.03 -19.75
N GLU A 109 2.93 8.73 -19.22
CA GLU A 109 2.90 10.18 -19.07
C GLU A 109 3.27 10.64 -17.64
N PHE A 110 3.82 9.72 -16.84
CA PHE A 110 4.19 9.91 -15.44
C PHE A 110 5.67 9.66 -15.21
#